data_AF-A0AA86J3J7-F1
#
_entry.id   AF-A0AA86J3J7-F1
#
_cell.length_a   1.000
_cell.length_b   1.000
_cell.length_c   1.000
_cell.angle_alpha   90.00
_cell.angle_beta   90.00
_cell.angle_gamma   90.00
#
_symmetry.space_group_name_H-M   'P 1'
#
loop_
_entity.id
_entity.type
_entity.pdbx_description
1 polymer ?
#
loop_
_entity_poly.entity_id
_entity_poly.type
_entity_poly.pdbx_seq_one_letter_code
_entity_poly.pdbx_strand_id
1 'polypeptide(L)' 'EGCFHDEPFDGRCIEPRNEFCAALFRNQLNEQTAFNCTCITAHSRAHCRCRLARKC' A
#
# COMPACT_ATOMS: atom_id res chain seq x y z
N GLU A 1 3.72 -0.57 18.90
CA GLU A 1 2.93 -0.92 17.70
C GLU A 1 3.66 -0.49 16.42
N GLY A 2 3.35 -1.08 15.27
CA GLY A 2 3.85 -0.58 13.98
C GLY A 2 2.68 -0.04 13.17
N CYS A 3 2.86 1.09 12.49
CA CYS A 3 1.78 1.76 11.78
C CYS A 3 1.42 1.03 10.49
N PHE A 4 0.13 0.86 10.24
CA PHE A 4 -0.38 0.43 8.95
C PHE A 4 -1.04 1.63 8.30
N HIS A 5 -0.67 1.90 7.07
CA HIS A 5 -1.23 2.97 6.28
C HIS A 5 -1.93 2.33 5.07
N ASP A 6 -3.15 2.78 4.80
CA ASP A 6 -3.99 2.29 3.72
C ASP A 6 -4.21 3.40 2.71
N GLU A 7 -3.81 3.14 1.47
CA GLU A 7 -4.02 4.06 0.36
C GLU A 7 -4.98 3.45 -0.66
N PRO A 8 -6.16 4.04 -0.85
CA PRO A 8 -7.06 3.65 -1.93
C PRO A 8 -6.46 4.07 -3.27
N PHE A 9 -6.60 3.21 -4.29
CA PHE A 9 -6.22 3.54 -5.65
C PHE A 9 -7.27 3.08 -6.65
N ASP A 10 -7.37 3.82 -7.75
CA ASP A 10 -8.30 3.49 -8.82
C ASP A 10 -7.70 2.33 -9.65
N GLY A 11 -8.25 1.14 -9.49
CA GLY A 11 -7.73 -0.08 -10.10
C GLY A 11 -8.08 -1.35 -9.33
N ARG A 12 -7.50 -2.47 -9.80
CA ARG A 12 -7.57 -3.77 -9.13
C ARG A 12 -6.19 -4.15 -8.60
N CYS A 13 -6.16 -5.09 -7.65
CA CYS A 13 -4.90 -5.66 -7.19
C CYS A 13 -4.28 -6.56 -8.28
N ILE A 14 -3.48 -5.96 -9.15
CA ILE A 14 -2.74 -6.66 -10.21
C ILE A 14 -1.51 -7.33 -9.59
N GLU A 15 -1.24 -8.59 -9.92
CA GLU A 15 0.01 -9.23 -9.54
C GLU A 15 1.18 -8.73 -10.40
N PRO A 16 2.37 -8.45 -9.83
CA PRO A 16 2.73 -8.59 -8.41
C PRO A 16 2.22 -7.42 -7.54
N ARG A 17 1.27 -7.75 -6.64
CA ARG A 17 0.53 -6.79 -5.81
C ARG A 17 1.43 -5.98 -4.88
N ASN A 18 2.52 -6.59 -4.42
CA ASN A 18 3.44 -6.00 -3.46
C ASN A 18 4.30 -4.91 -4.08
N GLU A 19 4.76 -5.09 -5.33
CA GLU A 19 5.59 -4.10 -6.03
C GLU A 19 4.76 -2.87 -6.43
N PHE A 20 3.53 -3.09 -6.91
CA PHE A 20 2.63 -1.99 -7.23
C PHE A 20 2.30 -1.16 -5.98
N CYS A 21 1.93 -1.80 -4.87
CA CYS A 21 1.68 -1.08 -3.62
C CYS A 21 2.93 -0.38 -3.10
N ALA A 22 4.09 -1.01 -3.13
CA ALA A 22 5.33 -0.36 -2.72
C ALA A 22 5.66 0.86 -3.59
N ALA A 23 5.45 0.78 -4.90
CA ALA A 23 5.64 1.90 -5.82
C ALA A 23 4.62 3.03 -5.56
N LEU A 24 3.37 2.68 -5.25
CA LEU A 24 2.32 3.66 -4.94
C LEU A 24 2.63 4.40 -3.64
N PHE A 25 3.09 3.70 -2.61
CA PHE A 25 3.54 4.31 -1.36
C PHE A 25 4.79 5.17 -1.54
N ARG A 26 5.75 4.72 -2.38
CA ARG A 26 6.93 5.52 -2.73
C ARG A 26 6.55 6.80 -3.50
N ASN A 27 5.58 6.74 -4.41
CA ASN A 27 5.19 7.89 -5.23
C ASN A 27 4.22 8.85 -4.50
N GLN A 28 3.19 8.33 -3.83
CA GLN A 28 2.19 9.18 -3.16
C GLN A 28 2.69 9.75 -1.83
N LEU A 29 3.31 8.91 -1.00
CA LEU A 29 3.66 9.27 0.38
C LEU A 29 5.13 9.61 0.55
N ASN A 30 5.93 9.49 -0.53
CA ASN A 30 7.39 9.57 -0.49
C ASN A 30 8.00 8.61 0.56
N GLU A 31 7.27 7.55 0.90
CA GLU A 31 7.55 6.73 2.07
C GLU A 31 8.29 5.45 1.65
N GLN A 32 9.62 5.58 1.56
CA GLN A 32 10.51 4.50 1.15
C GLN A 32 10.60 3.35 2.18
N THR A 33 10.06 3.57 3.37
CA THR A 33 10.07 2.63 4.50
C THR A 33 8.78 1.80 4.62
N ALA A 34 7.94 1.77 3.60
CA ALA A 34 6.80 0.88 3.54
C ALA A 34 7.24 -0.57 3.28
N PHE A 35 6.84 -1.51 4.14
CA PHE A 35 7.10 -2.94 4.03
C PHE A 35 5.84 -3.75 4.39
N ASN A 36 5.83 -5.04 4.06
CA ASN A 36 4.67 -5.92 4.27
C ASN A 36 3.37 -5.33 3.65
N CYS A 37 3.50 -4.87 2.40
CA CYS A 37 2.38 -4.37 1.63
C CYS A 37 1.42 -5.50 1.28
N THR A 38 0.13 -5.23 1.39
CA THR A 38 -0.95 -6.12 1.00
C THR A 38 -1.93 -5.33 0.17
N CYS A 39 -2.36 -5.89 -0.95
CA CYS A 39 -3.39 -5.28 -1.78
C CYS A 39 -4.72 -5.96 -1.51
N ILE A 40 -5.71 -5.18 -1.10
CA ILE A 40 -7.05 -5.63 -0.77
C ILE A 40 -7.99 -5.03 -1.81
N THR A 41 -8.72 -5.88 -2.53
CA THR A 41 -9.75 -5.43 -3.47
C THR A 41 -11.09 -5.40 -2.74
N ALA A 42 -11.72 -4.24 -2.64
CA ALA A 42 -13.03 -4.06 -2.03
C ALA A 42 -14.03 -3.58 -3.10
N HIS A 43 -14.91 -4.49 -3.54
CA HIS A 43 -15.87 -4.25 -4.62
C HIS A 43 -15.20 -3.74 -5.91
N SER A 44 -15.32 -2.43 -6.20
CA SER A 44 -14.86 -1.78 -7.43
C SER A 44 -13.57 -0.97 -7.25
N ARG A 45 -13.03 -0.89 -6.04
CA ARG A 45 -11.76 -0.19 -5.75
C ARG A 45 -10.80 -1.10 -5.04
N ALA A 46 -9.52 -0.94 -5.32
CA ALA A 46 -8.46 -1.58 -4.56
C ALA A 46 -7.85 -0.57 -3.59
N HIS A 47 -7.37 -1.06 -2.45
CA HIS A 47 -6.52 -0.28 -1.59
C HIS A 47 -5.26 -1.08 -1.24
N CYS A 48 -4.15 -0.37 -1.19
CA CYS A 48 -2.87 -0.89 -0.76
C CYS A 48 -2.72 -0.59 0.72
N ARG A 49 -2.58 -1.62 1.54
CA ARG A 49 -2.23 -1.50 2.95
C ARG A 49 -0.76 -1.89 3.13
N CYS A 50 0.08 -0.94 3.48
CA CYS A 50 1.48 -1.20 3.81
C CYS A 50 1.79 -0.87 5.27
N ARG A 51 2.75 -1.59 5.85
CA ARG A 51 3.25 -1.27 7.18
C ARG A 51 4.42 -0.30 7.06
N LEU A 52 4.42 0.74 7.88
CA LEU A 52 5.47 1.74 7.92
C LEU A 52 6.46 1.41 9.05
N ALA A 53 7.75 1.63 8.80
CA ALA A 53 8.79 1.52 9.85
C ALA A 53 8.65 2.60 10.93
N ARG A 54 7.97 3.69 10.58
CA ARG A 54 7.75 4.84 11.44
C ARG A 54 6.52 4.57 12.31
N LYS A 55 6.59 4.98 13.57
CA LYS A 55 5.40 5.16 14.40
C LYS A 55 4.63 6.35 13.82
N CYS A 56 3.45 6.06 13.29
CA CYS A 56 2.33 7.00 13.44
C CYS A 56 2.05 7.11 14.96
#